data_AF-A0A937T0Y9-F1
#
_entry.id   AF-A0A937T0Y9-F1
#
_cell.length_a   1.000
_cell.length_b   1.000
_cell.length_c   1.000
_cell.angle_alpha   90.00
_cell.angle_beta   90.00
_cell.angle_gamma   90.00
#
_symmetry.space_group_name_H-M   'P 1'
#
loop_
_entity.id
_entity.type
_entity.pdbx_description
1 polymer ?
#
loop_
_entity_poly.entity_id
_entity_poly.type
_entity_poly.pdbx_seq_one_letter_code
_entity_poly.pdbx_strand_id
1 'polypeptide(L)'
;MKLLYLEQVPGYAALLRADLARSKREDCRLTLVYNLKAAAARLDEEDFDAILVDIALASDISLAAFAQSQCAGTTPIVALTDRDEEVLGVAAIMAGAQDCLVTSNLNVELLRRRILIAMERRRRLLRQGVSVRTPLENAKELLGRNNGRLRVLQIGDDSGYGHLLESGQHSYRQVSFLVDRETSLAAVKRTLLERTLDAILLDVCGVGSEACECVSQVAELAHGTPVIVLGDSNEEDFCTNVIRLGADDYGDRDHVTPSFLARAILLARARAATETAETGRGELVSRALTMPEPAGSDDPPSEAEREQEVIQSLPPSDPIEDPRRDQRHSPPRSVMAIPVFPNGRPDENNCVEGRMTSLSDGGMAFRIDKRHPPASNRLVVGIEVEDGHWAFTTLEVRRTEKGEQGHEIAGRFAPENRDLLRTPNLIPTLNPATCRFATGLADETLSHWARMGILHPTVMDHVLVCPECHAVPTFRYGCPACGSMRVTRSTMIHHYACAYVGDVSEFEREGEMACPKCHTRSLVVGSDYEHILGSYDCWDCDWRDSQLEMVGHCRACDLQFPVGQCPEDPLVGYHVERLDPNTLVDAN
;
A
#
# COMPACT_ATOMS: atom_id res chain seq x y z
N MET A 1 2.55 -3.10 -32.39
CA MET A 1 2.63 -2.82 -30.94
C MET A 1 3.33 -3.95 -30.22
N LYS A 2 4.52 -3.72 -29.68
CA LYS A 2 5.28 -4.67 -28.85
C LYS A 2 4.99 -4.38 -27.38
N LEU A 3 4.43 -5.37 -26.69
CA LEU A 3 4.09 -5.27 -25.27
C LEU A 3 4.98 -6.19 -24.46
N LEU A 4 5.55 -5.68 -23.37
CA LEU A 4 6.19 -6.48 -22.33
C LEU A 4 5.18 -6.72 -21.22
N TYR A 5 4.89 -7.97 -20.88
CA TYR A 5 3.90 -8.31 -19.85
C TYR A 5 4.57 -9.05 -18.70
N LEU A 6 4.50 -8.44 -17.52
CA LEU A 6 4.94 -9.02 -16.26
C LEU A 6 3.77 -9.76 -15.59
N GLU A 7 3.83 -11.09 -15.63
CA GLU A 7 2.78 -11.97 -15.12
C GLU A 7 3.38 -13.30 -14.64
N GLN A 8 2.98 -13.78 -13.47
CA GLN A 8 3.45 -15.05 -12.90
C GLN A 8 2.57 -16.23 -13.26
N VAL A 9 1.31 -16.00 -13.61
CA VAL A 9 0.35 -17.03 -13.99
C VAL A 9 0.31 -17.13 -15.52
N PRO A 10 0.88 -18.19 -16.12
CA PRO A 10 0.96 -18.31 -17.58
C PRO A 10 -0.41 -18.29 -18.29
N GLY A 11 -1.47 -18.68 -17.57
CA GLY A 11 -2.85 -18.65 -18.06
C GLY A 11 -3.33 -17.26 -18.45
N TYR A 12 -3.04 -16.22 -17.66
CA TYR A 12 -3.46 -14.85 -17.99
C TYR A 12 -2.75 -14.32 -19.23
N ALA A 13 -1.47 -14.63 -19.37
CA ALA A 13 -0.72 -14.32 -20.58
C ALA A 13 -1.25 -15.05 -21.82
N ALA A 14 -1.72 -16.30 -21.67
CA ALA A 14 -2.34 -17.05 -22.76
C ALA A 14 -3.70 -16.46 -23.17
N LEU A 15 -4.54 -16.07 -22.19
CA LEU A 15 -5.82 -15.40 -22.43
C LEU A 15 -5.63 -14.07 -23.16
N LEU A 16 -4.74 -13.22 -22.65
CA LEU A 16 -4.47 -11.93 -23.26
C LEU A 16 -3.89 -12.08 -24.68
N ARG A 17 -3.02 -13.08 -24.92
CA ARG A 17 -2.54 -13.40 -26.28
C ARG A 17 -3.66 -13.82 -27.20
N ALA A 18 -4.57 -14.70 -26.74
CA ALA A 18 -5.69 -15.17 -27.53
C ALA A 18 -6.65 -14.03 -27.88
N ASP A 19 -6.93 -13.15 -26.92
CA ASP A 19 -7.79 -11.98 -27.12
C ASP A 19 -7.14 -10.99 -28.10
N LEU A 20 -5.85 -10.68 -27.93
CA LEU A 20 -5.10 -9.83 -28.86
C LEU A 20 -5.09 -10.41 -30.29
N ALA A 21 -4.94 -11.73 -30.43
CA ALA A 21 -4.92 -12.41 -31.74
C ALA A 21 -6.29 -12.42 -32.44
N ARG A 22 -7.39 -12.30 -31.70
CA ARG A 22 -8.76 -12.26 -32.24
C ARG A 22 -9.19 -10.86 -32.70
N SER A 23 -8.46 -9.82 -32.32
CA SER A 23 -8.73 -8.47 -32.79
C SER A 23 -8.47 -8.36 -34.30
N LYS A 24 -9.28 -7.58 -35.03
CA LYS A 24 -9.15 -7.40 -36.49
C LYS A 24 -7.84 -6.71 -36.94
N ARG A 25 -6.88 -6.48 -36.02
CA ARG A 25 -5.67 -5.69 -36.24
C ARG A 25 -4.45 -6.51 -35.80
N GLU A 26 -3.70 -7.03 -36.78
CA GLU A 26 -2.75 -8.14 -36.63
C GLU A 26 -1.39 -7.81 -35.95
N ASP A 27 -1.15 -6.58 -35.48
CA ASP A 27 0.23 -6.14 -35.17
C ASP A 27 0.60 -6.12 -33.67
N CYS A 28 -0.11 -6.80 -32.77
CA CYS A 28 0.25 -6.83 -31.34
C CYS A 28 1.11 -8.04 -30.95
N ARG A 29 2.35 -7.80 -30.50
CA ARG A 29 3.29 -8.84 -30.06
C ARG A 29 3.51 -8.77 -28.55
N LEU A 30 3.06 -9.78 -27.82
CA LEU A 30 3.20 -9.88 -26.36
C LEU A 30 4.42 -10.71 -25.95
N THR A 31 5.32 -10.14 -25.15
CA THR A 31 6.47 -10.82 -24.55
C THR A 31 6.23 -11.00 -23.05
N LEU A 32 6.22 -12.25 -22.58
CA LEU A 32 5.93 -12.57 -21.17
C LEU A 32 7.23 -12.66 -20.36
N VAL A 33 7.23 -12.05 -19.19
CA VAL A 33 8.27 -12.14 -18.16
C VAL A 33 7.64 -12.36 -16.79
N TYR A 34 8.36 -13.02 -15.88
CA TYR A 34 7.79 -13.48 -14.61
C TYR A 34 8.26 -12.69 -13.38
N ASN A 35 9.21 -11.78 -13.54
CA ASN A 35 9.72 -10.91 -12.47
C ASN A 35 10.34 -9.62 -13.03
N LEU A 36 10.42 -8.57 -12.19
CA LEU A 36 10.93 -7.25 -12.58
C LEU A 36 12.38 -7.30 -13.10
N LYS A 37 13.21 -8.23 -12.62
CA LYS A 37 14.59 -8.42 -13.10
C LYS A 37 14.62 -8.93 -14.54
N ALA A 38 13.75 -9.89 -14.87
CA ALA A 38 13.60 -10.39 -16.23
C ALA A 38 13.00 -9.32 -17.16
N ALA A 39 12.10 -8.47 -16.64
CA ALA A 39 11.57 -7.34 -17.38
C ALA A 39 12.68 -6.33 -17.73
N ALA A 40 13.51 -5.95 -16.74
CA ALA A 40 14.65 -5.05 -16.96
C ALA A 40 15.64 -5.61 -18.00
N ALA A 41 16.02 -6.89 -17.88
CA ALA A 41 16.90 -7.54 -18.86
C ALA A 41 16.33 -7.53 -20.28
N ARG A 42 15.00 -7.67 -20.45
CA ARG A 42 14.36 -7.59 -21.76
C ARG A 42 14.30 -6.18 -22.33
N LEU A 43 14.12 -5.18 -21.48
CA LEU A 43 14.15 -3.76 -21.87
C LEU A 43 15.56 -3.32 -22.31
N ASP A 44 16.61 -3.96 -21.79
CA ASP A 44 17.99 -3.74 -22.25
C ASP A 44 18.28 -4.38 -23.62
N GLU A 45 17.55 -5.44 -23.98
CA GLU A 45 17.73 -6.20 -25.23
C GLU A 45 16.88 -5.67 -26.39
N GLU A 46 15.67 -5.18 -26.09
CA GLU A 46 14.69 -4.79 -27.11
C GLU A 46 13.75 -3.67 -26.62
N ASP A 47 13.39 -2.76 -27.53
CA ASP A 47 12.39 -1.72 -27.27
C ASP A 47 10.96 -2.27 -27.24
N PHE A 48 10.18 -1.78 -26.26
CA PHE A 48 8.76 -2.06 -26.11
C PHE A 48 7.93 -0.77 -26.16
N ASP A 49 6.71 -0.87 -26.71
CA ASP A 49 5.77 0.25 -26.80
C ASP A 49 5.10 0.53 -25.44
N ALA A 50 4.85 -0.51 -24.65
CA ALA A 50 4.32 -0.40 -23.29
C ALA A 50 4.67 -1.64 -22.45
N ILE A 51 4.68 -1.47 -21.13
CA ILE A 51 4.87 -2.51 -20.14
C ILE A 51 3.54 -2.72 -19.40
N LEU A 52 3.01 -3.94 -19.43
CA LEU A 52 1.87 -4.36 -18.62
C LEU A 52 2.39 -5.02 -17.33
N VAL A 53 1.91 -4.58 -16.17
CA VAL A 53 2.37 -5.10 -14.87
C VAL A 53 1.19 -5.48 -14.01
N ASP A 54 1.08 -6.75 -13.61
CA ASP A 54 0.15 -7.14 -12.55
C ASP A 54 0.64 -6.58 -11.19
N ILE A 55 -0.20 -5.76 -10.55
CA ILE A 55 0.09 -5.12 -9.26
C ILE A 55 0.24 -6.17 -8.14
N ALA A 56 -0.41 -7.33 -8.23
CA ALA A 56 -0.22 -8.39 -7.23
C ALA A 56 1.25 -8.86 -7.15
N LEU A 57 2.02 -8.66 -8.21
CA LEU A 57 3.43 -9.04 -8.33
C LEU A 57 4.39 -7.92 -7.92
N ALA A 58 3.90 -6.69 -7.88
CA ALA A 58 4.70 -5.50 -7.63
C ALA A 58 4.19 -4.83 -6.35
N SER A 59 4.83 -5.11 -5.22
CA SER A 59 4.64 -4.28 -4.02
C SER A 59 4.91 -2.82 -4.37
N ASP A 60 4.23 -1.86 -3.75
CA ASP A 60 4.29 -0.44 -4.10
C ASP A 60 5.73 0.10 -4.22
N ILE A 61 6.63 -0.35 -3.33
CA ILE A 61 8.06 -0.01 -3.33
C ILE A 61 8.80 -0.59 -4.55
N SER A 62 8.48 -1.82 -4.95
CA SER A 62 9.12 -2.50 -6.08
C SER A 62 8.68 -1.94 -7.43
N LEU A 63 7.41 -1.53 -7.56
CA LEU A 63 6.90 -0.86 -8.76
C LEU A 63 7.55 0.51 -8.93
N ALA A 64 7.64 1.29 -7.84
CA ALA A 64 8.29 2.60 -7.84
C ALA A 64 9.77 2.52 -8.23
N ALA A 65 10.52 1.57 -7.64
CA ALA A 65 11.91 1.35 -8.00
C ALA A 65 12.08 0.91 -9.46
N PHE A 66 11.15 0.10 -9.99
CA PHE A 66 11.18 -0.32 -11.39
C PHE A 66 10.84 0.82 -12.35
N ALA A 67 9.79 1.60 -12.09
CA ALA A 67 9.39 2.75 -12.90
C ALA A 67 10.47 3.84 -12.96
N GLN A 68 11.25 3.99 -11.89
CA GLN A 68 12.40 4.90 -11.82
C GLN A 68 13.67 4.34 -12.45
N SER A 69 13.73 3.04 -12.73
CA SER A 69 14.91 2.42 -13.35
C SER A 69 15.11 2.91 -14.77
N GLN A 70 16.38 3.01 -15.20
CA GLN A 70 16.75 3.48 -16.54
C GLN A 70 16.09 2.63 -17.66
N CYS A 71 15.82 1.35 -17.39
CA CYS A 71 15.19 0.41 -18.30
C CYS A 71 13.71 0.72 -18.58
N ALA A 72 12.95 1.19 -17.59
CA ALA A 72 11.53 1.58 -17.75
C ALA A 72 11.34 3.09 -17.94
N GLY A 73 12.39 3.89 -17.74
CA GLY A 73 12.36 5.35 -17.69
C GLY A 73 11.94 6.06 -18.98
N THR A 74 11.53 5.37 -20.04
CA THR A 74 10.93 5.99 -21.23
C THR A 74 9.65 5.29 -21.70
N THR A 75 9.51 3.99 -21.43
CA THR A 75 8.35 3.19 -21.82
C THR A 75 7.20 3.32 -20.81
N PRO A 76 5.95 3.54 -21.25
CA PRO A 76 4.81 3.63 -20.34
C PRO A 76 4.51 2.29 -19.66
N ILE A 77 4.27 2.34 -18.36
CA ILE A 77 3.78 1.24 -17.53
C ILE A 77 2.27 1.38 -17.36
N VAL A 78 1.53 0.34 -17.73
CA VAL A 78 0.11 0.17 -17.46
C VAL A 78 -0.04 -0.94 -16.43
N ALA A 79 -0.51 -0.57 -15.25
CA ALA A 79 -0.72 -1.51 -14.16
C ALA A 79 -2.06 -2.24 -14.35
N LEU A 80 -2.10 -3.52 -14.02
CA LEU A 80 -3.27 -4.39 -14.08
C LEU A 80 -3.59 -4.88 -12.66
N THR A 81 -4.86 -4.90 -12.30
CA THR A 81 -5.34 -5.39 -11.00
C THR A 81 -6.60 -6.21 -11.16
N ASP A 82 -6.72 -7.32 -10.43
CA ASP A 82 -7.96 -8.09 -10.29
C ASP A 82 -8.95 -7.47 -9.30
N ARG A 83 -8.48 -6.58 -8.42
CA ARG A 83 -9.27 -5.83 -7.46
C ARG A 83 -9.73 -4.49 -8.03
N ASP A 84 -11.05 -4.24 -7.99
CA ASP A 84 -11.64 -2.93 -8.26
C ASP A 84 -11.63 -2.06 -7.00
N GLU A 85 -10.43 -1.70 -6.55
CA GLU A 85 -10.20 -0.82 -5.40
C GLU A 85 -9.50 0.45 -5.84
N GLU A 86 -10.01 1.61 -5.41
CA GLU A 86 -9.49 2.92 -5.83
C GLU A 86 -8.09 3.19 -5.25
N VAL A 87 -7.86 2.76 -4.00
CA VAL A 87 -6.58 2.92 -3.30
C VAL A 87 -5.44 2.29 -4.11
N LEU A 88 -5.67 1.10 -4.65
CA LEU A 88 -4.67 0.36 -5.41
C LEU A 88 -4.36 1.04 -6.76
N GLY A 89 -5.39 1.58 -7.42
CA GLY A 89 -5.22 2.38 -8.62
C GLY A 89 -4.37 3.63 -8.37
N VAL A 90 -4.70 4.39 -7.32
CA VAL A 90 -3.94 5.59 -6.93
C VAL A 90 -2.50 5.25 -6.55
N ALA A 91 -2.29 4.18 -5.77
CA ALA A 91 -0.96 3.72 -5.39
C ALA A 91 -0.10 3.37 -6.61
N ALA A 92 -0.67 2.67 -7.60
CA ALA A 92 0.05 2.34 -8.83
C ALA A 92 0.49 3.57 -9.63
N ILE A 93 -0.38 4.58 -9.75
CA ILE A 93 -0.03 5.86 -10.39
C ILE A 93 1.06 6.59 -9.62
N MET A 94 0.93 6.64 -8.28
CA MET A 94 1.94 7.24 -7.41
C MET A 94 3.28 6.51 -7.43
N ALA A 95 3.27 5.21 -7.74
CA ALA A 95 4.47 4.41 -7.99
C ALA A 95 5.02 4.59 -9.41
N GLY A 96 4.43 5.44 -10.25
CA GLY A 96 4.95 5.82 -11.57
C GLY A 96 4.29 5.11 -12.75
N ALA A 97 3.23 4.32 -12.55
CA ALA A 97 2.42 3.83 -13.66
C ALA A 97 1.69 4.99 -14.36
N GLN A 98 1.56 4.93 -15.67
CA GLN A 98 0.83 5.93 -16.47
C GLN A 98 -0.69 5.68 -16.45
N ASP A 99 -1.08 4.43 -16.19
CA ASP A 99 -2.47 4.03 -16.07
C ASP A 99 -2.65 2.77 -15.21
N CYS A 100 -3.87 2.53 -14.73
CA CYS A 100 -4.19 1.34 -13.94
C CYS A 100 -5.59 0.78 -14.28
N LEU A 101 -5.64 -0.46 -14.78
CA LEU A 101 -6.83 -1.11 -15.29
C LEU A 101 -7.26 -2.31 -14.44
N VAL A 102 -8.57 -2.53 -14.33
CA VAL A 102 -9.13 -3.69 -13.64
C VAL A 102 -9.33 -4.83 -14.64
N THR A 103 -8.73 -5.99 -14.36
CA THR A 103 -8.65 -7.13 -15.30
C THR A 103 -10.01 -7.73 -15.63
N SER A 104 -10.97 -7.72 -14.69
CA SER A 104 -12.35 -8.19 -14.90
C SER A 104 -13.10 -7.42 -15.99
N ASN A 105 -12.69 -6.17 -16.24
CA ASN A 105 -13.37 -5.24 -17.14
C ASN A 105 -12.56 -5.02 -18.43
N LEU A 106 -11.49 -5.79 -18.65
CA LEU A 106 -10.66 -5.67 -19.83
C LEU A 106 -11.35 -6.32 -21.03
N ASN A 107 -11.53 -5.53 -22.08
CA ASN A 107 -11.61 -6.04 -23.44
C ASN A 107 -10.40 -5.52 -24.24
N VAL A 108 -10.14 -6.12 -25.39
CA VAL A 108 -8.94 -5.82 -26.19
C VAL A 108 -8.91 -4.37 -26.67
N GLU A 109 -10.06 -3.85 -27.10
CA GLU A 109 -10.20 -2.49 -27.62
C GLU A 109 -9.95 -1.44 -26.54
N LEU A 110 -10.49 -1.66 -25.33
CA LEU A 110 -10.26 -0.83 -24.17
C LEU A 110 -8.79 -0.88 -23.76
N LEU A 111 -8.21 -2.07 -23.58
CA LEU A 111 -6.79 -2.21 -23.22
C LEU A 111 -5.89 -1.47 -24.22
N ARG A 112 -6.12 -1.67 -25.51
CA ARG A 112 -5.37 -1.02 -26.58
C ARG A 112 -5.51 0.50 -26.52
N ARG A 113 -6.73 1.03 -26.39
CA ARG A 113 -7.00 2.46 -26.25
C ARG A 113 -6.28 3.04 -25.03
N ARG A 114 -6.33 2.36 -23.89
CA ARG A 114 -5.67 2.78 -22.65
C ARG A 114 -4.13 2.76 -22.78
N ILE A 115 -3.57 1.80 -23.49
CA ILE A 115 -2.13 1.78 -23.82
C ILE A 115 -1.75 2.99 -24.67
N LEU A 116 -2.51 3.31 -25.72
CA LEU A 116 -2.21 4.47 -26.56
C LEU A 116 -2.29 5.79 -25.79
N ILE A 117 -3.28 5.94 -24.91
CA ILE A 117 -3.40 7.07 -23.99
C ILE A 117 -2.17 7.15 -23.07
N ALA A 118 -1.75 6.02 -22.48
CA ALA A 118 -0.57 5.95 -21.61
C ALA A 118 0.72 6.32 -22.35
N MET A 119 0.88 5.87 -23.61
CA MET A 119 2.00 6.24 -24.48
C MET A 119 2.03 7.74 -24.77
N GLU A 120 0.89 8.34 -25.11
CA GLU A 120 0.83 9.76 -25.43
C GLU A 120 1.07 10.63 -24.19
N ARG A 121 0.54 10.24 -23.03
CA ARG A 121 0.90 10.86 -21.74
C ARG A 121 2.40 10.79 -21.48
N ARG A 122 3.01 9.62 -21.69
CA ARG A 122 4.46 9.45 -21.48
C ARG A 122 5.28 10.35 -22.40
N ARG A 123 4.89 10.45 -23.67
CA ARG A 123 5.52 11.38 -24.63
C ARG A 123 5.37 12.83 -24.19
N ARG A 124 4.20 13.22 -23.67
CA ARG A 124 3.95 14.57 -23.14
C ARG A 124 4.90 14.89 -21.99
N LEU A 125 5.03 13.99 -21.01
CA LEU A 125 5.94 14.14 -19.87
C LEU A 125 7.41 14.29 -20.32
N LEU A 126 7.86 13.43 -21.24
CA LEU A 126 9.21 13.49 -21.78
C LEU A 126 9.48 14.78 -22.56
N ARG A 127 8.52 15.31 -23.32
CA ARG A 127 8.63 16.60 -24.03
C ARG A 127 8.74 17.79 -23.06
N GLN A 128 8.09 17.70 -21.91
CA GLN A 128 8.08 18.74 -20.88
C GLN A 128 9.31 18.67 -19.95
N GLY A 129 10.17 17.65 -20.10
CA GLY A 129 11.34 17.46 -19.24
C GLY A 129 10.99 17.10 -17.80
N VAL A 130 9.75 16.69 -17.55
CA VAL A 130 9.25 16.29 -16.23
C VAL A 130 9.71 14.86 -15.97
N SER A 131 10.57 14.70 -14.96
CA SER A 131 10.87 13.40 -14.37
C SER A 131 9.65 12.97 -13.54
N VAL A 132 9.52 11.70 -13.20
CA VAL A 132 8.46 11.27 -12.28
C VAL A 132 9.16 10.73 -11.05
N ARG A 133 9.29 11.55 -10.00
CA ARG A 133 9.73 11.08 -8.67
C ARG A 133 8.53 10.84 -7.78
N THR A 134 8.49 9.68 -7.16
CA THR A 134 7.36 9.20 -6.36
C THR A 134 7.48 9.68 -4.90
N PRO A 135 6.57 10.50 -4.37
CA PRO A 135 6.34 10.60 -2.94
C PRO A 135 5.47 9.40 -2.55
N LEU A 136 6.08 8.32 -2.06
CA LEU A 136 5.41 7.04 -1.81
C LEU A 136 4.43 7.08 -0.62
N GLU A 137 4.46 8.12 0.21
CA GLU A 137 3.83 8.09 1.54
C GLU A 137 2.34 8.50 1.58
N ASN A 138 1.77 9.03 0.50
CA ASN A 138 0.52 9.82 0.61
C ASN A 138 -0.69 9.34 -0.22
N ALA A 139 -0.75 8.07 -0.67
CA ALA A 139 -1.93 7.58 -1.43
C ALA A 139 -3.24 7.68 -0.63
N LYS A 140 -3.18 7.35 0.67
CA LYS A 140 -4.30 7.52 1.61
C LYS A 140 -4.60 8.99 1.90
N GLU A 141 -3.59 9.86 1.91
CA GLU A 141 -3.76 11.30 2.14
C GLU A 141 -4.41 11.98 0.92
N LEU A 142 -4.05 11.58 -0.30
CA LEU A 142 -4.71 12.02 -1.54
C LEU A 142 -6.20 11.69 -1.52
N LEU A 143 -6.56 10.48 -1.06
CA LEU A 143 -7.96 10.09 -0.83
C LEU A 143 -8.61 10.82 0.36
N GLY A 144 -7.81 11.25 1.35
CA GLY A 144 -8.26 11.79 2.64
C GLY A 144 -8.28 13.32 2.81
N ARG A 145 -7.64 14.11 1.92
CA ARG A 145 -7.41 15.57 2.12
C ARG A 145 -8.66 16.44 2.32
N ASN A 146 -9.87 15.97 2.00
CA ASN A 146 -11.13 16.75 2.08
C ASN A 146 -12.30 15.99 2.73
N ASN A 147 -12.11 15.21 3.81
CA ASN A 147 -13.20 14.40 4.42
C ASN A 147 -13.91 13.48 3.38
N GLY A 148 -13.20 13.05 2.34
CA GLY A 148 -13.78 12.28 1.23
C GLY A 148 -14.76 13.06 0.34
N ARG A 149 -14.69 14.40 0.23
CA ARG A 149 -15.50 15.19 -0.73
C ARG A 149 -14.63 15.82 -1.82
N LEU A 150 -14.82 15.41 -3.07
CA LEU A 150 -14.14 15.96 -4.24
C LEU A 150 -15.08 16.85 -5.05
N ARG A 151 -14.62 18.04 -5.46
CA ARG A 151 -15.39 18.97 -6.29
C ARG A 151 -15.04 18.79 -7.76
N VAL A 152 -16.03 18.50 -8.58
CA VAL A 152 -15.89 18.28 -10.02
C VAL A 152 -16.70 19.33 -10.76
N LEU A 153 -16.11 19.94 -11.79
CA LEU A 153 -16.85 20.81 -12.70
C LEU A 153 -17.21 20.04 -13.97
N GLN A 154 -18.49 19.84 -14.22
CA GLN A 154 -18.98 19.30 -15.50
C GLN A 154 -19.22 20.44 -16.49
N ILE A 155 -18.64 20.29 -17.69
CA ILE A 155 -18.79 21.20 -18.82
C ILE A 155 -19.50 20.45 -19.95
N GLY A 156 -20.64 20.98 -20.39
CA GLY A 156 -21.46 20.38 -21.45
C GLY A 156 -22.92 20.22 -21.02
N ASP A 157 -23.75 19.70 -21.92
CA ASP A 157 -25.17 19.47 -21.63
C ASP A 157 -25.35 18.47 -20.47
N ASP A 158 -26.52 18.49 -19.81
CA ASP A 158 -26.84 17.62 -18.66
C ASP A 158 -27.01 16.16 -19.11
N SER A 159 -25.92 15.54 -19.55
CA SER A 159 -25.79 14.16 -20.02
C SER A 159 -25.93 13.13 -18.91
N GLY A 160 -26.30 13.56 -17.69
CA GLY A 160 -26.52 12.68 -16.55
C GLY A 160 -25.24 12.19 -15.87
N TYR A 161 -24.03 12.49 -16.36
CA TYR A 161 -22.77 12.07 -15.70
C TYR A 161 -22.60 12.68 -14.31
N GLY A 162 -22.96 13.95 -14.13
CA GLY A 162 -23.01 14.57 -12.81
C GLY A 162 -23.94 13.82 -11.86
N HIS A 163 -25.11 13.40 -12.35
CA HIS A 163 -26.04 12.59 -11.59
C HIS A 163 -25.50 11.17 -11.34
N LEU A 164 -24.73 10.57 -12.26
CA LEU A 164 -24.07 9.27 -12.04
C LEU A 164 -23.00 9.34 -10.94
N LEU A 165 -22.23 10.43 -10.90
CA LEU A 165 -21.25 10.68 -9.82
C LEU A 165 -21.95 10.94 -8.49
N GLU A 166 -23.00 11.75 -8.48
CA GLU A 166 -23.78 12.10 -7.29
C GLU A 166 -24.58 10.90 -6.75
N SER A 167 -25.12 10.04 -7.62
CA SER A 167 -25.93 8.87 -7.24
C SER A 167 -25.10 7.62 -6.90
N GLY A 168 -23.84 7.55 -7.37
CA GLY A 168 -22.91 6.46 -7.09
C GLY A 168 -22.33 6.41 -5.67
N GLN A 169 -22.79 7.24 -4.74
CA GLN A 169 -22.22 7.36 -3.38
C GLN A 169 -22.14 6.04 -2.60
N HIS A 170 -23.00 5.05 -2.88
CA HIS A 170 -22.93 3.73 -2.25
C HIS A 170 -21.91 2.78 -2.91
N SER A 171 -21.43 3.10 -4.11
CA SER A 171 -20.47 2.30 -4.86
C SER A 171 -19.03 2.63 -4.50
N TYR A 172 -18.75 3.86 -4.03
CA TYR A 172 -17.41 4.31 -3.64
C TYR A 172 -17.29 4.31 -2.11
N ARG A 173 -16.53 3.38 -1.54
CA ARG A 173 -16.47 3.19 -0.08
C ARG A 173 -15.83 4.36 0.69
N GLN A 174 -15.13 5.28 0.01
CA GLN A 174 -14.24 6.26 0.66
C GLN A 174 -14.34 7.70 0.12
N VAL A 175 -15.10 7.97 -0.96
CA VAL A 175 -15.13 9.28 -1.64
C VAL A 175 -16.54 9.64 -2.11
N SER A 176 -16.88 10.91 -2.02
CA SER A 176 -18.13 11.52 -2.47
C SER A 176 -17.82 12.71 -3.38
N PHE A 177 -18.68 12.94 -4.37
CA PHE A 177 -18.46 13.97 -5.39
C PHE A 177 -19.50 15.09 -5.25
N LEU A 178 -19.03 16.32 -5.41
CA LEU A 178 -19.86 17.53 -5.53
C LEU A 178 -19.68 18.05 -6.95
N VAL A 179 -20.75 18.05 -7.74
CA VAL A 179 -20.68 18.39 -9.17
C VAL A 179 -21.27 19.78 -9.42
N ASP A 180 -20.40 20.74 -9.72
CA ASP A 180 -20.80 22.04 -10.28
C ASP A 180 -20.99 21.85 -11.80
N ARG A 181 -22.00 22.47 -12.42
CA ARG A 181 -22.34 22.28 -13.85
C ARG A 181 -22.33 23.61 -14.57
N GLU A 182 -21.63 23.67 -15.71
CA GLU A 182 -21.55 24.87 -16.54
C GLU A 182 -21.65 24.51 -18.03
N THR A 183 -22.32 25.36 -18.81
CA THR A 183 -22.52 25.12 -20.26
C THR A 183 -21.77 26.11 -21.14
N SER A 184 -21.08 27.10 -20.57
CA SER A 184 -20.33 28.10 -21.33
C SER A 184 -18.93 28.32 -20.77
N LEU A 185 -17.95 28.52 -21.66
CA LEU A 185 -16.56 28.81 -21.30
C LEU A 185 -16.42 30.07 -20.42
N ALA A 186 -17.28 31.07 -20.62
CA ALA A 186 -17.29 32.28 -19.80
C ALA A 186 -17.67 31.98 -18.34
N ALA A 187 -18.60 31.05 -18.12
CA ALA A 187 -18.98 30.62 -16.78
C ALA A 187 -17.93 29.69 -16.16
N VAL A 188 -17.36 28.78 -16.96
CA VAL A 188 -16.22 27.93 -16.56
C VAL A 188 -15.06 28.77 -16.03
N LYS A 189 -14.67 29.82 -16.76
CA LYS A 189 -13.60 30.74 -16.33
C LYS A 189 -13.92 31.42 -15.00
N ARG A 190 -15.18 31.81 -14.77
CA ARG A 190 -15.60 32.41 -13.50
C ARG A 190 -15.48 31.41 -12.35
N THR A 191 -15.98 30.19 -12.56
CA THR A 191 -15.96 29.13 -11.55
C THR A 191 -14.54 28.73 -11.17
N LEU A 192 -13.62 28.64 -12.14
CA LEU A 192 -12.20 28.38 -11.90
C LEU A 192 -11.48 29.51 -11.13
N LEU A 193 -11.95 30.75 -11.25
CA LEU A 193 -11.41 31.89 -10.49
C LEU A 193 -11.96 31.96 -9.06
N GLU A 194 -13.19 31.52 -8.84
CA GLU A 194 -13.89 31.63 -7.56
C GLU A 194 -13.68 30.41 -6.65
N ARG A 195 -13.32 29.25 -7.21
CA ARG A 195 -13.30 27.97 -6.50
C ARG A 195 -12.11 27.11 -6.88
N THR A 196 -11.65 26.30 -5.92
CA THR A 196 -10.72 25.21 -6.19
C THR A 196 -11.50 23.96 -6.59
N LEU A 197 -11.09 23.34 -7.70
CA LEU A 197 -11.70 22.14 -8.26
C LEU A 197 -10.69 21.00 -8.21
N ASP A 198 -11.17 19.78 -7.99
CA ASP A 198 -10.35 18.56 -7.99
C ASP A 198 -10.24 17.94 -9.39
N ALA A 199 -11.24 18.17 -10.25
CA ALA A 199 -11.24 17.75 -11.65
C ALA A 199 -12.28 18.52 -12.49
N ILE A 200 -12.08 18.53 -13.81
CA ILE A 200 -13.02 19.02 -14.81
C ILE A 200 -13.46 17.83 -15.67
N LEU A 201 -14.76 17.64 -15.82
CA LEU A 201 -15.37 16.68 -16.72
C LEU A 201 -15.88 17.44 -17.95
N LEU A 202 -15.24 17.27 -19.10
CA LEU A 202 -15.60 17.93 -20.34
C LEU A 202 -16.35 16.95 -21.25
N ASP A 203 -17.64 17.17 -21.43
CA ASP A 203 -18.47 16.41 -22.35
C ASP A 203 -18.42 17.04 -23.75
N VAL A 204 -17.87 16.29 -24.71
CA VAL A 204 -17.68 16.74 -26.09
C VAL A 204 -18.57 15.93 -27.01
N CYS A 205 -19.53 16.61 -27.65
CA CYS A 205 -20.39 16.01 -28.67
C CYS A 205 -19.71 16.01 -30.04
N GLY A 206 -19.60 14.84 -30.66
CA GLY A 206 -19.02 14.67 -32.00
C GLY A 206 -17.49 14.62 -32.06
N VAL A 207 -16.97 14.42 -33.27
CA VAL A 207 -15.53 14.37 -33.59
C VAL A 207 -15.15 15.46 -34.58
N GLY A 208 -13.90 15.96 -34.52
CA GLY A 208 -13.38 16.95 -35.49
C GLY A 208 -12.75 18.19 -34.85
N SER A 209 -12.58 19.25 -35.66
CA SER A 209 -11.86 20.47 -35.28
C SER A 209 -12.52 21.24 -34.15
N GLU A 210 -13.86 21.33 -34.14
CA GLU A 210 -14.62 22.03 -33.09
C GLU A 210 -14.46 21.35 -31.73
N ALA A 211 -14.53 20.02 -31.70
CA ALA A 211 -14.26 19.21 -30.51
C ALA A 211 -12.83 19.44 -29.99
N CYS A 212 -11.84 19.45 -30.88
CA CYS A 212 -10.44 19.69 -30.52
C CYS A 212 -10.19 21.10 -29.99
N GLU A 213 -10.82 22.11 -30.60
CA GLU A 213 -10.72 23.51 -30.16
C GLU A 213 -11.30 23.68 -28.75
N CYS A 214 -12.45 23.06 -28.47
CA CYS A 214 -13.06 23.06 -27.14
C CYS A 214 -12.13 22.44 -26.09
N VAL A 215 -11.55 21.26 -26.36
CA VAL A 215 -10.60 20.61 -25.45
C VAL A 215 -9.39 21.50 -25.18
N SER A 216 -8.80 22.09 -26.22
CA SER A 216 -7.63 22.98 -26.08
C SER A 216 -7.94 24.19 -25.20
N GLN A 217 -9.08 24.86 -25.43
CA GLN A 217 -9.47 26.05 -24.66
C GLN A 217 -9.72 25.71 -23.19
N VAL A 218 -10.38 24.58 -22.90
CA VAL A 218 -10.63 24.16 -21.51
C VAL A 218 -9.34 23.75 -20.82
N ALA A 219 -8.46 23.01 -21.50
CA ALA A 219 -7.17 22.59 -20.96
C ALA A 219 -6.27 23.79 -20.61
N GLU A 220 -6.28 24.84 -21.44
CA GLU A 220 -5.56 26.09 -21.16
C GLU A 220 -6.12 26.82 -19.93
N LEU A 221 -7.45 26.85 -19.77
CA LEU A 221 -8.11 27.50 -18.63
C LEU A 221 -7.95 26.74 -17.31
N ALA A 222 -7.76 25.41 -17.37
CA ALA A 222 -7.74 24.55 -16.19
C ALA A 222 -6.56 24.79 -15.24
N HIS A 223 -5.47 25.41 -15.73
CA HIS A 223 -4.28 25.80 -14.95
C HIS A 223 -3.75 24.71 -13.99
N GLY A 224 -3.71 23.45 -14.46
CA GLY A 224 -3.24 22.30 -13.68
C GLY A 224 -4.34 21.51 -12.96
N THR A 225 -5.59 21.95 -13.04
CA THR A 225 -6.75 21.12 -12.66
C THR A 225 -6.91 20.00 -13.69
N PRO A 226 -7.01 18.72 -13.29
CA PRO A 226 -7.13 17.61 -14.24
C PRO A 226 -8.37 17.72 -15.13
N VAL A 227 -8.21 17.57 -16.44
CA VAL A 227 -9.30 17.60 -17.44
C VAL A 227 -9.56 16.20 -17.98
N ILE A 228 -10.77 15.70 -17.77
CA ILE A 228 -11.23 14.40 -18.27
C ILE A 228 -12.25 14.65 -19.36
N VAL A 229 -11.95 14.19 -20.57
CA VAL A 229 -12.83 14.36 -21.72
C VAL A 229 -13.69 13.11 -21.88
N LEU A 230 -15.01 13.31 -21.93
CA LEU A 230 -15.97 12.30 -22.34
C LEU A 230 -16.40 12.62 -23.78
N GLY A 231 -16.35 11.64 -24.67
CA GLY A 231 -16.79 11.88 -26.04
C GLY A 231 -17.10 10.60 -26.79
N ASP A 232 -17.85 10.77 -27.87
CA ASP A 232 -18.20 9.69 -28.79
C ASP A 232 -16.97 9.42 -29.68
N SER A 233 -16.34 8.25 -29.60
CA SER A 233 -15.47 7.88 -30.72
C SER A 233 -15.32 6.38 -30.89
N ASN A 234 -15.61 5.92 -32.10
CA ASN A 234 -15.10 4.66 -32.64
C ASN A 234 -13.73 4.85 -33.33
N GLU A 235 -13.16 6.06 -33.27
CA GLU A 235 -11.89 6.43 -33.91
C GLU A 235 -10.74 6.45 -32.91
N GLU A 236 -9.73 5.61 -33.15
CA GLU A 236 -8.59 5.42 -32.26
C GLU A 236 -7.70 6.67 -32.14
N ASP A 237 -7.61 7.49 -33.20
CA ASP A 237 -6.78 8.70 -33.20
C ASP A 237 -7.38 9.83 -32.35
N PHE A 238 -8.70 9.88 -32.19
CA PHE A 238 -9.38 10.96 -31.48
C PHE A 238 -8.94 11.03 -30.01
N CYS A 239 -8.93 9.90 -29.30
CA CYS A 239 -8.54 9.89 -27.89
C CYS A 239 -7.07 10.30 -27.70
N THR A 240 -6.16 9.90 -28.60
CA THR A 240 -4.75 10.32 -28.52
C THR A 240 -4.58 11.82 -28.82
N ASN A 241 -5.35 12.37 -29.76
CA ASN A 241 -5.35 13.80 -30.06
C ASN A 241 -5.87 14.63 -28.89
N VAL A 242 -6.91 14.16 -28.20
CA VAL A 242 -7.44 14.81 -26.99
C VAL A 242 -6.37 14.90 -25.89
N ILE A 243 -5.60 13.84 -25.66
CA ILE A 243 -4.48 13.85 -24.70
C ILE A 243 -3.36 14.82 -25.13
N ARG A 244 -3.07 14.91 -26.44
CA ARG A 244 -2.11 15.89 -26.99
C ARG A 244 -2.52 17.33 -26.76
N LEU A 245 -3.82 17.61 -26.80
CA LEU A 245 -4.40 18.93 -26.60
C LEU A 245 -4.46 19.36 -25.13
N GLY A 246 -4.06 18.48 -24.21
CA GLY A 246 -3.89 18.84 -22.81
C GLY A 246 -4.78 18.06 -21.85
N ALA A 247 -5.72 17.24 -22.34
CA ALA A 247 -6.54 16.40 -21.47
C ALA A 247 -5.70 15.39 -20.69
N ASP A 248 -6.12 15.14 -19.45
CA ASP A 248 -5.50 14.19 -18.53
C ASP A 248 -6.07 12.79 -18.68
N ASP A 249 -7.35 12.64 -19.06
CA ASP A 249 -7.96 11.34 -19.35
C ASP A 249 -9.05 11.44 -20.42
N TYR A 250 -9.40 10.29 -21.00
CA TYR A 250 -10.47 10.15 -21.97
C TYR A 250 -11.39 8.97 -21.60
N GLY A 251 -12.69 9.22 -21.62
CA GLY A 251 -13.74 8.23 -21.43
C GLY A 251 -14.61 8.10 -22.69
N ASP A 252 -14.84 6.86 -23.08
CA ASP A 252 -15.79 6.54 -24.15
C ASP A 252 -17.21 6.67 -23.63
N ARG A 253 -18.02 7.52 -24.28
CA ARG A 253 -19.38 7.83 -23.86
C ARG A 253 -20.26 6.59 -23.67
N ASP A 254 -20.10 5.58 -24.52
CA ASP A 254 -20.96 4.39 -24.54
C ASP A 254 -20.67 3.42 -23.38
N HIS A 255 -19.53 3.58 -22.71
CA HIS A 255 -19.04 2.67 -21.68
C HIS A 255 -18.79 3.36 -20.34
N VAL A 256 -19.31 4.58 -20.16
CA VAL A 256 -19.15 5.33 -18.91
C VAL A 256 -20.01 4.72 -17.80
N THR A 257 -19.36 4.19 -16.78
CA THR A 257 -20.00 3.75 -15.53
C THR A 257 -19.66 4.71 -14.39
N PRO A 258 -20.43 4.71 -13.28
CA PRO A 258 -20.08 5.44 -12.07
C PRO A 258 -18.65 5.10 -11.59
N SER A 259 -18.32 3.80 -11.48
CA SER A 259 -16.98 3.31 -11.10
C SER A 259 -15.87 3.80 -12.04
N PHE A 260 -16.14 3.84 -13.34
CA PHE A 260 -15.18 4.38 -14.32
C PHE A 260 -14.88 5.86 -14.06
N LEU A 261 -15.91 6.70 -13.89
CA LEU A 261 -15.73 8.14 -13.68
C LEU A 261 -14.97 8.44 -12.39
N ALA A 262 -15.38 7.81 -11.29
CA ALA A 262 -14.71 7.97 -10.00
C ALA A 262 -13.23 7.59 -10.10
N ARG A 263 -12.94 6.43 -10.72
CA ARG A 263 -11.56 5.99 -10.94
C ARG A 263 -10.78 6.96 -11.83
N ALA A 264 -11.34 7.39 -12.96
CA ALA A 264 -10.68 8.33 -13.87
C ALA A 264 -10.29 9.65 -13.15
N ILE A 265 -11.19 10.20 -12.33
CA ILE A 265 -10.94 11.39 -11.50
C ILE A 265 -9.79 11.15 -10.52
N LEU A 266 -9.84 10.04 -9.78
CA LEU A 266 -8.82 9.73 -8.77
C LEU A 266 -7.44 9.49 -9.39
N LEU A 267 -7.37 8.76 -10.51
CA LEU A 267 -6.12 8.53 -11.21
C LEU A 267 -5.56 9.82 -11.83
N ALA A 268 -6.41 10.67 -12.41
CA ALA A 268 -5.98 11.95 -12.98
C ALA A 268 -5.43 12.90 -11.90
N ARG A 269 -6.06 12.94 -10.73
CA ARG A 269 -5.58 13.72 -9.59
C ARG A 269 -4.27 13.19 -9.00
N ALA A 270 -4.12 11.87 -8.94
CA ALA A 270 -2.86 11.24 -8.53
C ALA A 270 -1.72 11.61 -9.50
N ARG A 271 -1.97 11.62 -10.81
CA ARG A 271 -1.01 12.07 -11.83
C ARG A 271 -0.62 13.53 -11.64
N ALA A 272 -1.59 14.44 -11.52
CA ALA A 272 -1.32 15.86 -11.28
C ALA A 272 -0.50 16.11 -10.00
N ALA A 273 -0.74 15.34 -8.94
CA ALA A 273 0.05 15.43 -7.71
C ALA A 273 1.51 14.96 -7.89
N THR A 274 1.75 13.94 -8.73
CA THR A 274 3.11 13.49 -9.04
C THR A 274 3.86 14.46 -9.96
N GLU A 275 3.17 15.16 -10.84
CA GLU A 275 3.75 16.10 -11.80
C GLU A 275 4.08 17.47 -11.17
N THR A 276 3.22 17.95 -10.26
CA THR A 276 3.40 19.23 -9.54
C THR A 276 4.52 19.19 -8.49
N ALA A 277 4.82 18.02 -7.93
CA ALA A 277 5.91 17.83 -6.97
C ALA A 277 7.31 18.13 -7.55
N GLU A 278 7.47 18.10 -8.87
CA GLU A 278 8.74 18.41 -9.54
C GLU A 278 8.91 19.89 -9.90
N THR A 279 7.85 20.57 -10.34
CA THR A 279 7.91 21.99 -10.76
C THR A 279 8.34 22.92 -9.62
N GLY A 280 7.90 22.63 -8.39
CA GLY A 280 8.31 23.39 -7.19
C GLY A 280 9.78 23.22 -6.79
N ARG A 281 10.44 22.12 -7.19
CA ARG A 281 11.90 21.94 -7.00
C ARG A 281 12.72 22.57 -8.13
N GLY A 282 12.19 22.62 -9.34
CA GLY A 282 12.84 23.25 -10.51
C GLY A 282 13.03 24.77 -10.37
N GLU A 283 12.06 25.49 -9.76
CA GLU A 283 12.18 26.93 -9.53
C GLU A 283 13.18 27.32 -8.42
N LEU A 284 13.41 26.43 -7.45
CA LEU A 284 14.45 26.61 -6.43
C LEU A 284 15.86 26.39 -7.00
N VAL A 285 16.01 25.52 -8.02
CA VAL A 285 17.30 25.27 -8.68
C VAL A 285 17.60 26.32 -9.75
N SER A 286 16.60 26.87 -10.45
CA SER A 286 16.83 27.92 -11.46
C SER A 286 17.18 29.29 -10.85
N ARG A 287 16.71 29.60 -9.63
CA ARG A 287 17.18 30.80 -8.88
C ARG A 287 18.59 30.65 -8.29
N ALA A 288 19.13 29.43 -8.22
CA ALA A 288 20.49 29.18 -7.76
C ALA A 288 21.55 29.22 -8.89
N LEU A 289 21.12 29.27 -10.16
CA LEU A 289 22.03 29.23 -11.33
C LEU A 289 22.28 30.60 -12.00
N THR A 290 21.80 31.70 -11.42
CA THR A 290 22.19 33.06 -11.82
C THR A 290 22.97 33.76 -10.71
N MET A 291 24.19 33.30 -10.46
CA MET A 291 25.24 34.09 -9.82
C MET A 291 26.53 33.90 -10.65
N PRO A 292 27.30 34.98 -10.92
CA PRO A 292 28.50 34.88 -11.73
C PRO A 292 29.58 34.08 -11.01
N GLU A 293 30.34 33.29 -11.78
CA GLU A 293 31.45 32.45 -11.31
C GLU A 293 32.44 33.25 -10.44
N PRO A 294 32.89 32.71 -9.28
CA PRO A 294 34.04 33.26 -8.59
C PRO A 294 35.31 32.74 -9.28
N ALA A 295 36.19 33.67 -9.61
CA ALA A 295 37.53 33.37 -10.05
C ALA A 295 38.38 32.82 -8.89
N GLY A 296 39.20 31.80 -9.18
CA GLY A 296 40.49 31.60 -8.52
C GLY A 296 40.51 30.57 -7.37
N SER A 297 41.11 29.42 -7.70
CA SER A 297 41.96 28.54 -6.89
C SER A 297 42.07 28.79 -5.37
N ASP A 298 41.74 27.78 -4.58
CA ASP A 298 42.65 27.16 -3.58
C ASP A 298 42.06 25.81 -3.13
N ASP A 299 42.92 24.78 -3.02
CA ASP A 299 42.56 23.43 -2.57
C ASP A 299 42.04 23.44 -1.11
N PRO A 300 41.11 22.53 -0.73
CA PRO A 300 40.59 22.46 0.64
C PRO A 300 41.59 21.78 1.60
N PRO A 301 41.66 22.23 2.88
CA PRO A 301 42.52 21.59 3.87
C PRO A 301 41.91 20.29 4.41
N SER A 302 42.79 19.39 4.87
CA SER A 302 42.46 18.05 5.37
C SER A 302 41.74 18.05 6.73
N GLU A 303 41.01 16.97 7.01
CA GLU A 303 40.20 16.71 8.21
C GLU A 303 40.91 16.84 9.58
N ALA A 304 42.24 17.00 9.63
CA ALA A 304 42.99 17.18 10.87
C ALA A 304 42.94 18.61 11.46
N GLU A 305 42.48 19.62 10.70
CA GLU A 305 42.45 21.02 11.16
C GLU A 305 41.07 21.44 11.71
N ARG A 306 40.01 20.66 11.48
CA ARG A 306 38.65 20.99 11.93
C ARG A 306 38.35 20.64 13.39
N GLU A 307 39.18 19.83 14.04
CA GLU A 307 38.98 19.42 15.44
C GLU A 307 39.59 20.39 16.47
N GLN A 308 40.28 21.46 16.04
CA GLN A 308 40.98 22.38 16.97
C GLN A 308 40.27 23.70 17.27
N GLU A 309 39.20 24.09 16.56
CA GLU A 309 38.55 25.41 16.74
C GLU A 309 37.30 25.44 17.64
N VAL A 310 36.80 24.29 18.12
CA VAL A 310 35.64 24.27 19.05
C VAL A 310 36.06 24.40 20.53
N ILE A 311 37.36 24.40 20.83
CA ILE A 311 37.90 24.48 22.20
C ILE A 311 38.59 25.83 22.46
N GLN A 312 38.02 26.97 22.06
CA GLN A 312 38.55 28.29 22.47
C GLN A 312 37.45 29.34 22.70
N SER A 313 36.50 29.07 23.60
CA SER A 313 35.72 30.15 24.23
C SER A 313 35.14 29.73 25.58
N LEU A 314 36.00 29.61 26.59
CA LEU A 314 35.61 29.63 28.00
C LEU A 314 36.56 30.59 28.75
N PRO A 315 36.06 31.48 29.62
CA PRO A 315 36.89 32.39 30.42
C PRO A 315 37.61 31.62 31.56
N PRO A 316 38.71 32.19 32.10
CA PRO A 316 39.66 31.44 32.92
C PRO A 316 39.14 31.13 34.32
N SER A 317 39.48 29.93 34.79
CA SER A 317 39.30 29.43 36.15
C SER A 317 40.31 30.05 37.12
N ASP A 318 39.83 30.53 38.27
CA ASP A 318 40.65 30.75 39.48
C ASP A 318 40.53 29.56 40.46
N PRO A 319 41.53 29.32 41.34
CA PRO A 319 41.77 28.01 41.93
C PRO A 319 41.34 27.87 43.40
N ILE A 320 40.85 26.64 43.69
CA ILE A 320 40.91 25.87 44.95
C ILE A 320 40.07 26.37 46.14
N GLU A 321 39.03 25.60 46.52
CA GLU A 321 38.91 24.94 47.84
C GLU A 321 37.71 23.94 47.87
N ASP A 322 37.98 22.73 48.36
CA ASP A 322 37.07 21.62 48.71
C ASP A 322 36.11 22.00 49.86
N PRO A 323 35.11 21.22 50.33
CA PRO A 323 34.18 20.20 49.77
C PRO A 323 32.70 20.61 49.97
N ARG A 324 31.75 19.90 49.33
CA ARG A 324 30.30 19.71 49.65
C ARG A 324 29.29 20.40 48.71
N ARG A 325 28.27 19.61 48.33
CA ARG A 325 27.04 19.88 47.53
C ARG A 325 27.31 19.89 46.02
N ASP A 326 26.92 18.86 45.28
CA ASP A 326 25.51 18.66 44.93
C ASP A 326 25.07 17.19 45.10
N GLN A 327 24.41 16.93 46.23
CA GLN A 327 23.40 15.88 46.30
C GLN A 327 22.15 16.45 45.62
N ARG A 328 21.94 16.16 44.33
CA ARG A 328 20.63 16.34 43.70
C ARG A 328 19.73 15.21 44.19
N HIS A 329 19.18 15.42 45.39
CA HIS A 329 18.17 14.55 45.99
C HIS A 329 16.83 14.83 45.32
N SER A 330 16.47 14.01 44.33
CA SER A 330 15.06 13.79 44.01
C SER A 330 14.36 13.21 45.26
N PRO A 331 13.06 13.47 45.48
CA PRO A 331 12.33 12.79 46.55
C PRO A 331 12.42 11.27 46.36
N PRO A 332 12.53 10.48 47.44
CA PRO A 332 12.69 9.04 47.34
C PRO A 332 11.43 8.40 46.78
N ARG A 333 11.43 8.13 45.47
CA ARG A 333 10.36 7.38 44.80
C ARG A 333 10.43 5.90 45.18
N SER A 334 9.26 5.29 45.33
CA SER A 334 9.12 3.86 45.58
C SER A 334 9.63 3.09 44.37
N VAL A 335 10.42 2.04 44.62
CA VAL A 335 10.93 1.14 43.58
C VAL A 335 10.47 -0.26 43.89
N MET A 336 9.84 -0.91 42.92
CA MET A 336 9.54 -2.33 42.96
C MET A 336 10.55 -3.04 42.07
N ALA A 337 11.28 -4.01 42.60
CA ALA A 337 12.23 -4.81 41.84
C ALA A 337 11.85 -6.28 41.84
N ILE A 338 11.73 -6.84 40.63
CA ILE A 338 11.23 -8.19 40.39
C ILE A 338 12.38 -9.00 39.78
N PRO A 339 12.90 -10.02 40.49
CA PRO A 339 13.96 -10.85 39.96
C PRO A 339 13.46 -11.64 38.75
N VAL A 340 14.32 -11.81 37.75
CA VAL A 340 13.96 -12.55 36.53
C VAL A 340 14.82 -13.80 36.39
N PHE A 341 14.18 -14.93 36.13
CA PHE A 341 14.85 -16.20 35.82
C PHE A 341 15.48 -16.16 34.41
N PRO A 342 16.46 -17.04 34.10
CA PRO A 342 17.09 -17.08 32.78
C PRO A 342 16.13 -17.26 31.59
N ASN A 343 14.97 -17.88 31.84
CA ASN A 343 13.89 -18.06 30.84
C ASN A 343 12.97 -16.83 30.67
N GLY A 344 13.25 -15.71 31.35
CA GLY A 344 12.46 -14.49 31.28
C GLY A 344 11.26 -14.42 32.23
N ARG A 345 11.01 -15.46 33.03
CA ARG A 345 9.90 -15.46 34.00
C ARG A 345 10.18 -14.59 35.23
N PRO A 346 9.16 -13.91 35.78
CA PRO A 346 9.30 -13.24 37.06
C PRO A 346 9.41 -14.25 38.21
N ASP A 347 10.24 -13.93 39.20
CA ASP A 347 10.27 -14.59 40.49
C ASP A 347 9.32 -13.89 41.47
N GLU A 348 8.03 -14.20 41.34
CA GLU A 348 6.93 -13.56 42.07
C GLU A 348 7.12 -13.58 43.61
N ASN A 349 7.76 -14.64 44.13
CA ASN A 349 7.95 -14.84 45.57
C ASN A 349 9.08 -13.98 46.16
N ASN A 350 9.97 -13.48 45.30
CA ASN A 350 11.15 -12.72 45.70
C ASN A 350 11.12 -11.26 45.24
N CYS A 351 9.94 -10.75 44.86
CA CYS A 351 9.73 -9.32 44.64
C CYS A 351 10.17 -8.51 45.86
N VAL A 352 10.87 -7.40 45.63
CA VAL A 352 11.36 -6.52 46.70
C VAL A 352 10.91 -5.10 46.44
N GLU A 353 10.43 -4.44 47.50
CA GLU A 353 10.20 -3.01 47.50
C GLU A 353 11.43 -2.30 48.08
N GLY A 354 11.73 -1.13 47.54
CA GLY A 354 12.86 -0.31 47.93
C GLY A 354 12.60 1.16 47.67
N ARG A 355 13.61 1.98 47.98
CA ARG A 355 13.60 3.42 47.70
C ARG A 355 14.73 3.78 46.78
N MET A 356 14.43 4.55 45.75
CA MET A 356 15.45 5.05 44.81
C MET A 356 16.48 5.91 45.57
N THR A 357 17.77 5.67 45.32
CA THR A 357 18.89 6.45 45.89
C THR A 357 19.61 7.30 44.84
N SER A 358 19.65 6.85 43.58
CA SER A 358 20.19 7.63 42.46
C SER A 358 19.58 7.21 41.12
N LEU A 359 19.47 8.15 40.19
CA LEU A 359 19.02 7.92 38.81
C LEU A 359 19.96 8.64 37.83
N SER A 360 20.21 8.03 36.68
CA SER A 360 20.99 8.58 35.56
C SER A 360 20.48 8.01 34.25
N ASP A 361 20.85 8.61 33.12
CA ASP A 361 20.45 8.16 31.77
C ASP A 361 20.82 6.69 31.50
N GLY A 362 21.91 6.20 32.11
CA GLY A 362 22.44 4.85 31.89
C GLY A 362 22.09 3.82 32.97
N GLY A 363 21.41 4.21 34.05
CA GLY A 363 21.14 3.29 35.16
C GLY A 363 20.61 3.95 36.42
N MET A 364 20.39 3.13 37.44
CA MET A 364 19.83 3.55 38.71
C MET A 364 20.42 2.78 39.89
N ALA A 365 20.25 3.35 41.08
CA ALA A 365 20.46 2.67 42.33
C ALA A 365 19.26 2.84 43.26
N PHE A 366 18.98 1.82 44.04
CA PHE A 366 17.92 1.80 45.02
C PHE A 366 18.30 0.94 46.21
N ARG A 367 17.69 1.22 47.36
CA ARG A 367 17.94 0.52 48.62
C ARG A 367 16.73 -0.29 49.04
N ILE A 368 16.99 -1.51 49.50
CA ILE A 368 15.98 -2.45 49.99
C ILE A 368 16.21 -2.78 51.46
N ASP A 369 15.12 -2.92 52.21
CA ASP A 369 15.14 -3.22 53.65
C ASP A 369 14.97 -4.74 53.92
N LYS A 370 15.42 -5.60 52.98
CA LYS A 370 15.43 -7.06 53.13
C LYS A 370 16.78 -7.58 53.63
N ARG A 371 16.76 -8.74 54.31
CA ARG A 371 17.96 -9.38 54.87
C ARG A 371 18.93 -9.89 53.80
N HIS A 372 18.43 -10.29 52.63
CA HIS A 372 19.22 -10.78 51.50
C HIS A 372 18.77 -10.07 50.21
N PRO A 373 19.70 -9.71 49.31
CA PRO A 373 19.36 -9.15 48.01
C PRO A 373 18.80 -10.20 47.06
N PRO A 374 18.11 -9.78 45.98
CA PRO A 374 17.74 -10.65 44.88
C PRO A 374 18.92 -11.47 44.37
N ALA A 375 18.74 -12.77 44.18
CA ALA A 375 19.79 -13.66 43.66
C ALA A 375 19.99 -13.51 42.14
N SER A 376 19.10 -12.81 41.43
CA SER A 376 19.20 -12.61 39.99
C SER A 376 19.96 -11.33 39.64
N ASN A 377 20.84 -11.44 38.64
CA ASN A 377 21.55 -10.29 38.06
C ASN A 377 20.69 -9.47 37.08
N ARG A 378 19.44 -9.90 36.82
CA ARG A 378 18.49 -9.20 35.95
C ARG A 378 17.18 -9.01 36.69
N LEU A 379 16.76 -7.76 36.80
CA LEU A 379 15.54 -7.36 37.48
C LEU A 379 14.65 -6.63 36.47
N VAL A 380 13.33 -6.79 36.58
CA VAL A 380 12.39 -5.77 36.07
C VAL A 380 12.12 -4.83 37.23
N VAL A 381 12.43 -3.55 37.03
CA VAL A 381 12.24 -2.50 38.03
C VAL A 381 11.09 -1.60 37.61
N GLY A 382 10.15 -1.38 38.52
CA GLY A 382 9.08 -0.39 38.42
C GLY A 382 9.41 0.81 39.31
N ILE A 383 9.23 2.02 38.78
CA ILE A 383 9.34 3.26 39.54
C ILE A 383 7.96 3.93 39.54
N GLU A 384 7.54 4.38 40.72
CA GLU A 384 6.32 5.17 40.88
C GLU A 384 6.48 6.55 40.18
N VAL A 385 5.58 6.85 39.25
CA VAL A 385 5.48 8.12 38.52
C VAL A 385 4.38 8.97 39.18
N GLU A 386 4.20 10.22 38.74
CA GLU A 386 3.09 11.08 39.17
C GLU A 386 1.74 10.35 38.97
N ASP A 387 0.77 10.64 39.85
CA ASP A 387 -0.57 10.01 39.90
C ASP A 387 -0.63 8.52 40.32
N GLY A 388 0.45 7.95 40.87
CA GLY A 388 0.44 6.60 41.45
C GLY A 388 0.56 5.47 40.42
N HIS A 389 0.90 5.81 39.18
CA HIS A 389 1.21 4.88 38.10
C HIS A 389 2.65 4.35 38.22
N TRP A 390 2.88 3.14 37.69
CA TRP A 390 4.19 2.49 37.74
C TRP A 390 4.75 2.31 36.34
N ALA A 391 5.94 2.88 36.10
CA ALA A 391 6.66 2.70 34.85
C ALA A 391 7.80 1.70 35.01
N PHE A 392 7.97 0.79 34.04
CA PHE A 392 8.83 -0.38 34.14
C PHE A 392 9.97 -0.40 33.14
N THR A 393 11.11 -0.95 33.54
CA THR A 393 12.25 -1.25 32.65
C THR A 393 13.07 -2.44 33.17
N THR A 394 13.94 -3.00 32.33
CA THR A 394 14.88 -4.05 32.74
C THR A 394 16.17 -3.44 33.26
N LEU A 395 16.61 -3.87 34.44
CA LEU A 395 17.86 -3.47 35.09
C LEU A 395 18.82 -4.66 35.18
N GLU A 396 20.06 -4.46 34.73
CA GLU A 396 21.17 -5.38 34.95
C GLU A 396 21.96 -4.96 36.20
N VAL A 397 21.89 -5.77 37.25
CA VAL A 397 22.58 -5.52 38.51
C VAL A 397 24.10 -5.59 38.29
N ARG A 398 24.81 -4.56 38.73
CA ARG A 398 26.28 -4.46 38.62
C ARG A 398 26.95 -4.54 39.99
N ARG A 399 26.32 -3.97 41.01
CA ARG A 399 26.86 -3.89 42.35
C ARG A 399 25.74 -4.07 43.37
N THR A 400 26.03 -4.80 44.43
CA THR A 400 25.15 -4.94 45.58
C THR A 400 25.98 -4.81 46.83
N GLU A 401 25.64 -3.84 47.68
CA GLU A 401 26.41 -3.52 48.88
C GLU A 401 25.53 -3.58 50.12
N LYS A 402 26.10 -4.09 51.21
CA LYS A 402 25.40 -4.14 52.49
C LYS A 402 25.63 -2.83 53.24
N GLY A 403 24.57 -2.05 53.43
CA GLY A 403 24.58 -0.83 54.23
C GLY A 403 24.11 -1.05 55.67
N GLU A 404 24.03 0.04 56.45
CA GLU A 404 23.57 0.00 57.85
C GLU A 404 22.08 -0.35 57.99
N GLN A 405 21.26 -0.03 56.98
CA GLN A 405 19.80 -0.21 56.98
C GLN A 405 19.27 -1.20 55.93
N GLY A 406 20.14 -1.97 55.26
CA GLY A 406 19.69 -2.90 54.21
C GLY A 406 20.75 -3.19 53.16
N HIS A 407 20.33 -3.46 51.93
CA HIS A 407 21.22 -3.60 50.77
C HIS A 407 20.96 -2.50 49.75
N GLU A 408 22.03 -1.88 49.25
CA GLU A 408 21.99 -0.96 48.12
C GLU A 408 22.29 -1.75 46.84
N ILE A 409 21.39 -1.63 45.86
CA ILE A 409 21.48 -2.31 44.56
C ILE A 409 21.66 -1.25 43.50
N ALA A 410 22.75 -1.35 42.74
CA ALA A 410 23.03 -0.47 41.61
C ALA A 410 23.18 -1.29 40.34
N GLY A 411 22.56 -0.81 39.27
CA GLY A 411 22.55 -1.49 37.98
C GLY A 411 22.49 -0.52 36.80
N ARG A 412 22.72 -1.06 35.61
CA ARG A 412 22.53 -0.33 34.35
C ARG A 412 21.23 -0.76 33.70
N PHE A 413 20.54 0.17 33.05
CA PHE A 413 19.38 -0.20 32.23
C PHE A 413 19.84 -1.14 31.11
N ALA A 414 19.06 -2.18 30.86
CA ALA A 414 19.39 -3.11 29.80
C ALA A 414 19.30 -2.40 28.44
N PRO A 415 20.30 -2.55 27.55
CA PRO A 415 20.19 -2.02 26.19
C PRO A 415 19.02 -2.68 25.45
N GLU A 416 18.46 -2.03 24.42
CA GLU A 416 17.23 -2.46 23.73
C GLU A 416 17.23 -3.94 23.31
N ASN A 417 18.37 -4.46 22.86
CA ASN A 417 18.51 -5.86 22.43
C ASN A 417 18.47 -6.88 23.58
N ARG A 418 18.67 -6.43 24.83
CA ARG A 418 18.67 -7.24 26.06
C ARG A 418 17.59 -6.79 27.04
N ASP A 419 16.70 -5.90 26.64
CA ASP A 419 15.54 -5.55 27.43
C ASP A 419 14.43 -6.61 27.26
N LEU A 420 13.80 -7.01 28.37
CA LEU A 420 12.66 -7.95 28.36
C LEU A 420 11.39 -7.30 27.83
N LEU A 421 11.20 -6.01 28.10
CA LEU A 421 9.97 -5.28 27.83
C LEU A 421 9.96 -4.64 26.43
N ARG A 422 10.90 -5.03 25.56
CA ARG A 422 11.00 -4.54 24.18
C ARG A 422 9.82 -5.04 23.33
N THR A 423 9.46 -4.26 22.32
CA THR A 423 8.33 -4.54 21.42
C THR A 423 8.33 -5.96 20.83
N PRO A 424 9.44 -6.52 20.31
CA PRO A 424 9.45 -7.88 19.76
C PRO A 424 9.08 -8.99 20.76
N ASN A 425 9.20 -8.73 22.07
CA ASN A 425 8.85 -9.69 23.10
C ASN A 425 7.38 -9.59 23.53
N LEU A 426 6.70 -8.50 23.18
CA LEU A 426 5.36 -8.16 23.68
C LEU A 426 4.30 -8.12 22.57
N ILE A 427 4.71 -7.79 21.34
CA ILE A 427 3.86 -7.75 20.15
C ILE A 427 4.13 -9.01 19.33
N PRO A 428 3.11 -9.84 19.07
CA PRO A 428 3.27 -11.05 18.27
C PRO A 428 3.57 -10.69 16.81
N THR A 429 4.49 -11.45 16.21
CA THR A 429 4.87 -11.31 14.79
C THR A 429 4.67 -12.64 14.08
N LEU A 430 4.27 -12.57 12.80
CA LEU A 430 4.08 -13.77 11.98
C LEU A 430 5.42 -14.38 11.62
N ASN A 431 5.66 -15.62 12.04
CA ASN A 431 6.80 -16.40 11.58
C ASN A 431 6.47 -17.01 10.19
N PRO A 432 7.17 -16.62 9.12
CA PRO A 432 6.86 -17.07 7.76
C PRO A 432 7.14 -18.55 7.54
N ALA A 433 8.02 -19.18 8.33
CA ALA A 433 8.36 -20.59 8.17
C ALA A 433 7.31 -21.52 8.77
N THR A 434 6.69 -21.10 9.88
CA THR A 434 5.66 -21.88 10.59
C THR A 434 4.24 -21.39 10.31
N CYS A 435 4.11 -20.22 9.68
CA CYS A 435 2.86 -19.49 9.48
C CYS A 435 2.11 -19.25 10.79
N ARG A 436 2.81 -18.97 11.90
CA ARG A 436 2.19 -18.71 13.21
C ARG A 436 2.64 -17.40 13.78
N PHE A 437 1.75 -16.75 14.51
CA PHE A 437 2.12 -15.63 15.35
C PHE A 437 2.86 -16.14 16.58
N ALA A 438 3.95 -15.45 16.93
CA ALA A 438 4.70 -15.70 18.15
C ALA A 438 5.31 -14.39 18.64
N THR A 439 5.49 -14.28 19.96
CA THR A 439 6.29 -13.22 20.58
C THR A 439 7.70 -13.73 20.88
N GLY A 440 8.63 -12.83 21.18
CA GLY A 440 9.99 -13.19 21.61
C GLY A 440 10.07 -13.86 22.99
N LEU A 441 8.97 -13.89 23.76
CA LEU A 441 8.86 -14.60 25.03
C LEU A 441 7.80 -15.70 24.91
N ALA A 442 7.85 -16.71 25.77
CA ALA A 442 6.80 -17.73 25.79
C ALA A 442 5.49 -17.13 26.35
N ASP A 443 4.34 -17.54 25.81
CA ASP A 443 3.01 -17.05 26.26
C ASP A 443 2.76 -17.29 27.75
N GLU A 444 3.27 -18.40 28.29
CA GLU A 444 3.23 -18.68 29.73
C GLU A 444 3.95 -17.58 30.52
N THR A 445 5.12 -17.13 30.05
CA THR A 445 5.91 -16.06 30.68
C THR A 445 5.17 -14.73 30.64
N LEU A 446 4.57 -14.35 29.51
CA LEU A 446 3.78 -13.13 29.39
C LEU A 446 2.55 -13.17 30.31
N SER A 447 1.89 -14.33 30.42
CA SER A 447 0.76 -14.54 31.33
C SER A 447 1.14 -14.39 32.81
N HIS A 448 2.37 -14.75 33.20
CA HIS A 448 2.88 -14.47 34.55
C HIS A 448 3.01 -12.96 34.80
N TRP A 449 3.66 -12.23 33.89
CA TRP A 449 3.82 -10.77 34.01
C TRP A 449 2.47 -10.02 33.98
N ALA A 450 1.49 -10.54 33.23
CA ALA A 450 0.15 -9.95 33.19
C ALA A 450 -0.64 -10.18 34.48
N ARG A 451 -0.52 -11.36 35.10
CA ARG A 451 -1.11 -11.63 36.44
C ARG A 451 -0.55 -10.73 37.53
N MET A 452 0.70 -10.30 37.38
CA MET A 452 1.32 -9.31 38.28
C MET A 452 0.85 -7.87 38.02
N GLY A 453 0.04 -7.62 36.98
CA GLY A 453 -0.44 -6.27 36.62
C GLY A 453 0.62 -5.40 35.92
N ILE A 454 1.74 -5.99 35.49
CA ILE A 454 2.83 -5.25 34.83
C ILE A 454 2.59 -5.17 33.33
N LEU A 455 2.22 -6.30 32.73
CA LEU A 455 1.78 -6.35 31.35
C LEU A 455 0.26 -6.30 31.26
N HIS A 456 -0.25 -5.51 30.33
CA HIS A 456 -1.67 -5.34 30.09
C HIS A 456 -2.01 -6.01 28.75
N PRO A 457 -2.72 -7.15 28.74
CA PRO A 457 -3.08 -7.82 27.50
C PRO A 457 -4.07 -6.97 26.71
N THR A 458 -3.81 -6.81 25.42
CA THR A 458 -4.66 -6.08 24.47
C THR A 458 -4.91 -6.99 23.28
N VAL A 459 -6.18 -7.22 22.95
CA VAL A 459 -6.53 -7.90 21.70
C VAL A 459 -6.24 -6.95 20.56
N MET A 460 -5.24 -7.29 19.74
CA MET A 460 -4.82 -6.47 18.60
C MET A 460 -5.65 -6.77 17.36
N ASP A 461 -6.00 -8.04 17.16
CA ASP A 461 -6.73 -8.51 15.99
C ASP A 461 -7.43 -9.85 16.28
N HIS A 462 -8.32 -10.28 15.41
CA HIS A 462 -8.89 -11.62 15.36
C HIS A 462 -8.48 -12.28 14.05
N VAL A 463 -7.52 -13.21 14.14
CA VAL A 463 -6.94 -13.84 12.95
C VAL A 463 -7.61 -15.16 12.66
N LEU A 464 -7.91 -15.40 11.39
CA LEU A 464 -8.41 -16.69 10.94
C LEU A 464 -7.26 -17.70 10.90
N VAL A 465 -7.42 -18.84 11.57
CA VAL A 465 -6.38 -19.88 11.70
C VAL A 465 -6.82 -21.23 11.15
N CYS A 466 -5.88 -22.10 10.82
CA CYS A 466 -6.19 -23.46 10.38
C CYS A 466 -6.89 -24.25 11.49
N PRO A 467 -8.01 -24.95 11.21
CA PRO A 467 -8.74 -25.72 12.23
C PRO A 467 -7.94 -26.90 12.80
N GLU A 468 -6.97 -27.43 12.06
CA GLU A 468 -6.14 -28.57 12.50
C GLU A 468 -4.91 -28.12 13.27
N CYS A 469 -4.16 -27.17 12.71
CA CYS A 469 -2.87 -26.81 13.28
C CYS A 469 -2.84 -25.42 13.92
N HIS A 470 -3.80 -24.51 13.69
CA HIS A 470 -3.75 -23.10 14.14
C HIS A 470 -2.65 -22.24 13.46
N ALA A 471 -2.07 -22.68 12.35
CA ALA A 471 -1.27 -21.80 11.51
C ALA A 471 -2.19 -20.92 10.63
N VAL A 472 -1.76 -19.71 10.32
CA VAL A 472 -2.45 -18.77 9.43
C VAL A 472 -2.52 -19.38 8.02
N PRO A 473 -3.73 -19.67 7.50
CA PRO A 473 -3.91 -20.22 6.17
C PRO A 473 -3.84 -19.11 5.11
N THR A 474 -3.77 -19.53 3.84
CA THR A 474 -3.97 -18.65 2.69
C THR A 474 -5.38 -18.84 2.13
N PHE A 475 -6.03 -17.76 1.70
CA PHE A 475 -7.40 -17.81 1.19
C PHE A 475 -7.46 -17.60 -0.31
N ARG A 476 -8.36 -18.33 -0.97
CA ARG A 476 -8.58 -18.28 -2.43
C ARG A 476 -10.04 -18.59 -2.73
N TYR A 477 -10.49 -18.29 -3.94
CA TYR A 477 -11.80 -18.76 -4.39
C TYR A 477 -11.75 -20.23 -4.80
N GLY A 478 -12.70 -21.04 -4.31
CA GLY A 478 -12.76 -22.46 -4.56
C GLY A 478 -14.12 -23.06 -4.24
N CYS A 479 -14.14 -24.38 -4.17
CA CYS A 479 -15.35 -25.16 -3.92
C CYS A 479 -15.77 -25.05 -2.44
N PRO A 480 -16.96 -24.49 -2.13
CA PRO A 480 -17.46 -24.40 -0.75
C PRO A 480 -17.70 -25.76 -0.10
N ALA A 481 -18.00 -26.80 -0.90
CA ALA A 481 -18.33 -28.12 -0.36
C ALA A 481 -17.12 -28.86 0.24
N CYS A 482 -15.97 -28.85 -0.46
CA CYS A 482 -14.79 -29.62 -0.06
C CYS A 482 -13.54 -28.78 0.23
N GLY A 483 -13.58 -27.46 0.00
CA GLY A 483 -12.41 -26.59 0.14
C GLY A 483 -11.42 -26.64 -1.02
N SER A 484 -11.67 -27.47 -2.05
CA SER A 484 -10.77 -27.60 -3.19
C SER A 484 -10.67 -26.33 -4.03
N MET A 485 -9.46 -26.04 -4.49
CA MET A 485 -9.15 -24.95 -5.41
C MET A 485 -9.19 -25.38 -6.88
N ARG A 486 -9.39 -26.67 -7.15
CA ARG A 486 -9.42 -27.23 -8.51
C ARG A 486 -10.83 -27.12 -9.06
N VAL A 487 -11.21 -25.88 -9.38
CA VAL A 487 -12.50 -25.55 -9.98
C VAL A 487 -12.27 -25.09 -11.42
N THR A 488 -13.14 -25.53 -12.33
CA THR A 488 -13.18 -25.03 -13.70
C THR A 488 -14.54 -24.41 -13.94
N ARG A 489 -14.61 -23.39 -14.79
CA ARG A 489 -15.89 -22.83 -15.22
C ARG A 489 -16.31 -23.49 -16.52
N SER A 490 -17.48 -24.10 -16.54
CA SER A 490 -18.08 -24.58 -17.78
C SER A 490 -18.32 -23.41 -18.73
N THR A 491 -18.20 -23.69 -20.02
CA THR A 491 -18.54 -22.74 -21.07
C THR A 491 -19.83 -23.24 -21.71
N MET A 492 -20.83 -22.38 -21.76
CA MET A 492 -22.10 -22.66 -22.43
C MET A 492 -22.16 -21.93 -23.76
N ILE A 493 -22.99 -22.42 -24.67
CA ILE A 493 -23.28 -21.79 -25.95
C ILE A 493 -24.73 -21.32 -25.94
N HIS A 494 -24.95 -20.05 -26.26
CA HIS A 494 -26.25 -19.52 -26.60
C HIS A 494 -26.38 -19.37 -28.12
N HIS A 495 -27.19 -20.23 -28.73
CA HIS A 495 -27.45 -20.20 -30.17
C HIS A 495 -28.58 -19.23 -30.51
N TYR A 496 -28.28 -18.18 -31.27
CA TYR A 496 -29.17 -17.05 -31.52
C TYR A 496 -30.47 -17.47 -32.22
N ALA A 497 -30.38 -18.32 -33.25
CA ALA A 497 -31.53 -18.62 -34.09
C ALA A 497 -32.62 -19.42 -33.38
N CYS A 498 -32.27 -20.24 -32.39
CA CYS A 498 -33.24 -21.07 -31.67
C CYS A 498 -33.29 -20.83 -30.16
N ALA A 499 -32.52 -19.86 -29.66
CA ALA A 499 -32.37 -19.53 -28.24
C ALA A 499 -32.08 -20.76 -27.35
N TYR A 500 -31.33 -21.75 -27.85
CA TYR A 500 -30.92 -22.88 -27.02
C TYR A 500 -29.64 -22.51 -26.28
N VAL A 501 -29.61 -22.82 -24.99
CA VAL A 501 -28.44 -22.66 -24.13
C VAL A 501 -28.06 -24.03 -23.60
N GLY A 502 -26.83 -24.45 -23.81
CA GLY A 502 -26.31 -25.75 -23.35
C GLY A 502 -24.78 -25.75 -23.27
N ASP A 503 -24.20 -26.80 -22.69
CA ASP A 503 -22.74 -26.94 -22.60
C ASP A 503 -22.10 -27.04 -23.98
N VAL A 504 -20.89 -26.51 -24.16
CA VAL A 504 -20.15 -26.59 -25.45
C VAL A 504 -20.08 -28.04 -25.98
N SER A 505 -19.91 -29.03 -25.10
CA SER A 505 -19.85 -30.44 -25.47
C SER A 505 -21.14 -30.98 -26.11
N GLU A 506 -22.29 -30.35 -25.86
CA GLU A 506 -23.56 -30.72 -26.51
C GLU A 506 -23.63 -30.26 -27.97
N PHE A 507 -22.83 -29.26 -28.34
CA PHE A 507 -22.77 -28.69 -29.68
C PHE A 507 -21.66 -29.31 -30.53
N GLU A 508 -20.62 -29.88 -29.91
CA GLU A 508 -19.54 -30.56 -30.62
C GLU A 508 -19.97 -31.97 -31.06
N ARG A 509 -20.20 -32.18 -32.37
CA ARG A 509 -20.47 -33.49 -32.97
C ARG A 509 -19.57 -33.74 -34.16
N GLU A 510 -18.80 -34.84 -34.12
CA GLU A 510 -17.96 -35.30 -35.23
C GLU A 510 -16.96 -34.24 -35.75
N GLY A 511 -16.53 -33.30 -34.89
CA GLY A 511 -15.62 -32.21 -35.24
C GLY A 511 -16.28 -30.97 -35.85
N GLU A 512 -17.62 -30.93 -35.89
CA GLU A 512 -18.41 -29.78 -36.33
C GLU A 512 -19.27 -29.22 -35.18
N MET A 513 -19.50 -27.90 -35.18
CA MET A 513 -20.41 -27.24 -34.25
C MET A 513 -21.84 -27.33 -34.77
N ALA A 514 -22.72 -28.01 -34.05
CA ALA A 514 -24.11 -28.22 -34.43
C ALA A 514 -25.07 -28.04 -33.25
N CYS A 515 -26.15 -27.27 -33.43
CA CYS A 515 -27.12 -27.05 -32.36
C CYS A 515 -27.92 -28.34 -32.09
N PRO A 516 -28.00 -28.82 -30.83
CA PRO A 516 -28.75 -30.04 -30.51
C PRO A 516 -30.28 -29.84 -30.63
N LYS A 517 -30.79 -28.60 -30.54
CA LYS A 517 -32.21 -28.27 -30.62
C LYS A 517 -32.74 -28.12 -32.05
N CYS A 518 -32.06 -27.36 -32.90
CA CYS A 518 -32.53 -27.10 -34.27
C CYS A 518 -31.74 -27.84 -35.35
N HIS A 519 -30.70 -28.59 -34.95
CA HIS A 519 -29.86 -29.41 -35.83
C HIS A 519 -29.11 -28.65 -36.92
N THR A 520 -29.08 -27.31 -36.85
CA THR A 520 -28.21 -26.47 -37.70
C THR A 520 -26.76 -26.84 -37.45
N ARG A 521 -26.01 -27.12 -38.52
CA ARG A 521 -24.60 -27.53 -38.50
C ARG A 521 -23.68 -26.39 -38.94
N SER A 522 -22.38 -26.57 -38.71
CA SER A 522 -21.34 -25.63 -39.12
C SER A 522 -21.57 -24.22 -38.55
N LEU A 523 -22.01 -24.16 -37.29
CA LEU A 523 -22.27 -22.90 -36.58
C LEU A 523 -20.99 -22.06 -36.45
N VAL A 524 -21.11 -20.74 -36.63
CA VAL A 524 -20.00 -19.79 -36.53
C VAL A 524 -20.14 -18.90 -35.29
N VAL A 525 -19.09 -18.85 -34.47
CA VAL A 525 -19.02 -17.97 -33.28
C VAL A 525 -19.25 -16.51 -33.67
N GLY A 526 -20.08 -15.79 -32.90
CA GLY A 526 -20.39 -14.37 -33.08
C GLY A 526 -21.37 -14.07 -34.22
N SER A 527 -21.68 -15.04 -35.08
CA SER A 527 -22.71 -14.93 -36.12
C SER A 527 -23.94 -15.76 -35.79
N ASP A 528 -23.74 -17.01 -35.36
CA ASP A 528 -24.83 -17.95 -35.04
C ASP A 528 -24.99 -18.17 -33.54
N TYR A 529 -23.91 -18.02 -32.76
CA TYR A 529 -23.94 -18.23 -31.32
C TYR A 529 -22.87 -17.43 -30.57
N GLU A 530 -23.07 -17.24 -29.27
CA GLU A 530 -22.08 -16.71 -28.33
C GLU A 530 -21.72 -17.71 -27.23
N HIS A 531 -20.53 -17.53 -26.65
CA HIS A 531 -20.15 -18.22 -25.43
C HIS A 531 -20.65 -17.46 -24.21
N ILE A 532 -21.33 -18.18 -23.31
CA ILE A 532 -21.75 -17.68 -22.01
C ILE A 532 -21.00 -18.46 -20.94
N LEU A 533 -20.59 -17.78 -19.88
CA LEU A 533 -19.97 -18.44 -18.75
C LEU A 533 -21.02 -19.24 -17.95
N GLY A 534 -20.77 -20.54 -17.81
CA GLY A 534 -21.61 -21.47 -17.05
C GLY A 534 -21.28 -21.52 -15.57
N SER A 535 -21.74 -22.59 -14.92
CA SER A 535 -21.41 -22.93 -13.53
C SER A 535 -19.95 -23.33 -13.40
N TYR A 536 -19.40 -23.13 -12.21
CA TYR A 536 -18.17 -23.76 -11.77
C TYR A 536 -18.42 -25.22 -11.44
N ASP A 537 -17.47 -26.07 -11.80
CA ASP A 537 -17.42 -27.49 -11.51
C ASP A 537 -16.17 -27.79 -10.70
N CYS A 538 -16.33 -28.46 -9.57
CA CYS A 538 -15.20 -28.94 -8.78
C CYS A 538 -14.64 -30.25 -9.36
N TRP A 539 -13.32 -30.38 -9.39
CA TRP A 539 -12.65 -31.59 -9.89
C TRP A 539 -12.52 -32.68 -8.84
N ASP A 540 -12.58 -32.30 -7.56
CA ASP A 540 -12.37 -33.21 -6.43
C ASP A 540 -13.70 -33.62 -5.75
N CYS A 541 -14.84 -33.02 -6.14
CA CYS A 541 -16.17 -33.43 -5.69
C CYS A 541 -17.27 -33.05 -6.70
N ASP A 542 -18.51 -33.51 -6.47
CA ASP A 542 -19.64 -33.28 -7.39
C ASP A 542 -20.30 -31.90 -7.27
N TRP A 543 -19.67 -30.95 -6.58
CA TRP A 543 -20.23 -29.61 -6.40
C TRP A 543 -20.20 -28.81 -7.71
N ARG A 544 -21.34 -28.16 -8.02
CA ARG A 544 -21.50 -27.25 -9.14
C ARG A 544 -22.38 -26.06 -8.77
N ASP A 545 -21.91 -24.85 -9.03
CA ASP A 545 -22.70 -23.63 -8.81
C ASP A 545 -22.17 -22.45 -9.63
N SER A 546 -22.93 -21.39 -9.73
CA SER A 546 -22.58 -20.12 -10.34
C SER A 546 -21.52 -19.31 -9.57
N GLN A 547 -21.33 -19.59 -8.27
CA GLN A 547 -20.48 -18.78 -7.38
C GLN A 547 -19.47 -19.64 -6.62
N LEU A 548 -18.20 -19.23 -6.67
CA LEU A 548 -17.16 -19.77 -5.78
C LEU A 548 -17.24 -19.09 -4.42
N GLU A 549 -16.80 -19.79 -3.39
CA GLU A 549 -16.61 -19.20 -2.05
C GLU A 549 -15.14 -19.14 -1.69
N MET A 550 -14.84 -18.35 -0.66
CA MET A 550 -13.50 -18.33 -0.09
C MET A 550 -13.22 -19.66 0.62
N VAL A 551 -12.07 -20.26 0.31
CA VAL A 551 -11.58 -21.49 0.91
C VAL A 551 -10.17 -21.26 1.44
N GLY A 552 -9.86 -21.86 2.58
CA GLY A 552 -8.56 -21.81 3.23
C GLY A 552 -7.66 -22.97 2.81
N HIS A 553 -6.38 -22.68 2.59
CA HIS A 553 -5.31 -23.68 2.46
C HIS A 553 -4.20 -23.38 3.45
N CYS A 554 -3.99 -24.31 4.38
CA CYS A 554 -2.92 -24.22 5.34
C CYS A 554 -1.59 -24.65 4.72
N ARG A 555 -0.60 -23.75 4.70
CA ARG A 555 0.75 -24.07 4.20
C ARG A 555 1.59 -24.92 5.16
N ALA A 556 1.19 -24.99 6.43
CA ALA A 556 1.91 -25.76 7.45
C ALA A 556 1.53 -27.24 7.46
N CYS A 557 0.24 -27.57 7.32
CA CYS A 557 -0.26 -28.95 7.32
C CYS A 557 -0.91 -29.41 6.01
N ASP A 558 -0.91 -28.55 4.98
CA ASP A 558 -1.48 -28.79 3.64
C ASP A 558 -3.01 -29.01 3.59
N LEU A 559 -3.71 -28.82 4.71
CA LEU A 559 -5.15 -28.95 4.79
C LEU A 559 -5.87 -27.88 3.96
N GLN A 560 -6.87 -28.31 3.19
CA GLN A 560 -7.82 -27.46 2.49
C GLN A 560 -9.17 -27.53 3.19
N PHE A 561 -9.84 -26.39 3.36
CA PHE A 561 -11.09 -26.31 4.11
C PHE A 561 -11.93 -25.10 3.67
N PRO A 562 -13.27 -25.18 3.74
CA PRO A 562 -14.13 -24.02 3.54
C PRO A 562 -13.85 -22.93 4.59
N VAL A 563 -13.95 -21.64 4.22
CA VAL A 563 -13.68 -20.52 5.15
C VAL A 563 -14.57 -20.56 6.39
N GLY A 564 -15.82 -21.04 6.27
CA GLY A 564 -16.75 -21.16 7.40
C GLY A 564 -16.30 -22.14 8.48
N GLN A 565 -15.28 -22.98 8.22
CA GLN A 565 -14.68 -23.88 9.21
C GLN A 565 -13.44 -23.28 9.88
N CYS A 566 -13.04 -22.07 9.52
CA CYS A 566 -11.86 -21.42 10.04
C CYS A 566 -12.14 -20.84 11.44
N PRO A 567 -11.44 -21.28 12.49
CA PRO A 567 -11.54 -20.63 13.79
C PRO A 567 -10.95 -19.23 13.75
N GLU A 568 -11.56 -18.32 14.51
CA GLU A 568 -10.99 -17.01 14.83
C GLU A 568 -10.19 -17.12 16.12
N ASP A 569 -8.90 -16.77 16.07
CA ASP A 569 -7.99 -16.77 17.21
C ASP A 569 -7.64 -15.32 17.58
N PRO A 570 -7.89 -14.86 18.83
CA PRO A 570 -7.53 -13.51 19.22
C PRO A 570 -6.00 -13.36 19.28
N LEU A 571 -5.47 -12.46 18.46
CA LEU A 571 -4.06 -12.08 18.50
C LEU A 571 -3.85 -11.10 19.66
N VAL A 572 -3.27 -11.60 20.74
CA VAL A 572 -3.04 -10.81 21.96
C VAL A 572 -1.62 -10.25 21.97
N GLY A 573 -1.51 -8.92 22.02
CA GLY A 573 -0.28 -8.21 22.36
C GLY A 573 -0.30 -7.77 23.82
N TYR A 574 0.85 -7.38 24.35
CA TYR A 574 0.97 -6.86 25.71
C TYR A 574 1.50 -5.44 25.71
N HIS A 575 0.82 -4.56 26.44
CA HIS A 575 1.28 -3.20 26.69
C HIS A 575 1.93 -3.11 28.08
N VAL A 576 2.95 -2.27 28.19
CA VAL A 576 3.58 -1.92 29.47
C VAL A 576 3.90 -0.44 29.45
N GLU A 577 3.65 0.23 30.57
CA GLU A 577 4.07 1.60 30.76
C GLU A 577 5.59 1.62 30.92
N ARG A 578 6.29 2.07 29.89
CA ARG A 578 7.76 1.99 29.84
C ARG A 578 8.38 3.17 30.59
N LEU A 579 9.39 2.85 31.39
CA LEU A 579 10.25 3.87 31.98
C LEU A 579 11.12 4.50 30.88
N ASP A 580 10.94 5.79 30.63
CA ASP A 580 11.91 6.61 29.90
C ASP A 580 12.81 7.31 30.94
N PRO A 581 14.08 6.91 31.07
CA PRO A 581 14.99 7.51 32.04
C PRO A 581 15.13 9.02 31.86
N ASN A 582 15.08 9.54 30.63
CA ASN A 582 15.30 10.95 30.34
C ASN A 582 14.15 11.80 30.85
N THR A 583 12.90 11.33 30.71
CA THR A 583 11.73 12.06 31.23
C THR A 583 11.74 12.17 32.76
N LEU A 584 12.35 11.20 33.44
CA LEU A 584 12.53 11.23 34.90
C LEU A 584 13.73 12.05 35.35
N VAL A 585 14.74 12.21 34.51
CA VAL A 585 15.91 13.07 34.77
C VAL A 585 15.53 14.54 34.54
N ASP A 586 14.76 14.85 33.49
CA ASP A 586 14.31 16.20 33.13
C ASP A 586 13.18 16.73 34.02
N ALA A 587 12.39 15.85 34.65
CA ALA A 587 11.39 16.21 35.66
C ALA A 587 11.99 16.55 37.03
N ASN A 588 13.33 16.69 37.14
CA ASN A 588 14.05 17.07 38.37
C ASN A 588 14.66 18.47 38.31
#